data_AF-A0A7C2KUL8-F1
#
_entry.id   AF-A0A7C2KUL8-F1
#
_cell.length_a   1.000
_cell.length_b   1.000
_cell.length_c   1.000
_cell.angle_alpha   90.00
_cell.angle_beta   90.00
_cell.angle_gamma   90.00
#
_symmetry.space_group_name_H-M   'P 1'
#
loop_
_entity.id
_entity.type
_entity.pdbx_description
1 polymer ?
#
loop_
_entity_poly.entity_id
_entity_poly.type
_entity_poly.pdbx_seq_one_letter_code
_entity_poly.pdbx_strand_id
1 'polypeptide(L)'
;MPLIKPRTRGKHLVKHRTRLDHENNETLYAYAQFLGESTEYVLNQVIDTVLARDKEFVKWRESHQGSYVPRAKERPRRTKASPRRTQTDAVASGESVHSVSAMP
;
A
#
# COMPACT_ATOMS: atom_id res chain seq x y z
N MET A 1 16.79 23.68 14.70
CA MET A 1 15.86 24.23 13.68
C MET A 1 15.34 23.07 12.85
N PRO A 2 14.03 22.96 12.60
CA PRO A 2 13.49 21.91 11.74
C PRO A 2 14.01 22.12 10.31
N LEU A 3 14.66 21.08 9.75
CA LEU A 3 15.25 21.12 8.42
C LEU A 3 14.19 21.04 7.31
N ILE A 4 13.01 20.52 7.67
CA ILE A 4 11.89 20.27 6.79
C ILE A 4 10.99 21.51 6.78
N LYS A 5 10.72 22.04 5.58
CA LYS A 5 9.84 23.19 5.38
C LYS A 5 8.35 22.79 5.56
N PRO A 6 7.41 23.73 5.74
CA PRO A 6 5.99 23.43 5.62
C PRO A 6 5.59 23.20 4.15
N ARG A 7 4.63 22.31 3.90
CA ARG A 7 4.28 21.81 2.56
C ARG A 7 3.71 22.89 1.62
N THR A 8 4.23 22.97 0.39
CA THR A 8 3.57 23.63 -0.75
C THR A 8 2.69 22.61 -1.49
N ARG A 9 1.36 22.80 -1.46
CA ARG A 9 0.38 21.95 -2.17
C ARG A 9 0.64 21.99 -3.68
N GLY A 10 0.72 20.84 -4.34
CA GLY A 10 0.81 20.75 -5.82
C GLY A 10 1.65 19.60 -6.40
N LYS A 11 2.42 18.87 -5.58
CA LYS A 11 3.25 17.75 -6.09
C LYS A 11 2.43 16.48 -6.35
N HIS A 12 2.67 15.84 -7.49
CA HIS A 12 2.14 14.51 -7.81
C HIS A 12 2.69 13.47 -6.82
N LEU A 13 1.82 12.88 -6.01
CA LEU A 13 2.18 11.78 -5.12
C LEU A 13 1.99 10.44 -5.83
N VAL A 14 3.00 9.56 -5.71
CA VAL A 14 2.94 8.19 -6.20
C VAL A 14 3.01 7.25 -5.00
N LYS A 15 2.16 6.22 -5.01
CA LYS A 15 2.20 5.18 -3.97
C LYS A 15 3.52 4.42 -4.05
N HIS A 16 4.38 4.59 -3.06
CA HIS A 16 5.63 3.86 -2.92
C HIS A 16 5.47 2.77 -1.85
N ARG A 17 5.62 1.50 -2.26
CA ARG A 17 5.63 0.36 -1.32
C ARG A 17 7.06 -0.09 -1.12
N THR A 18 7.57 0.11 0.09
CA THR A 18 8.88 -0.38 0.51
C THR A 18 8.78 -1.02 1.90
N ARG A 19 9.82 -1.74 2.30
CA ARG A 19 10.01 -2.22 3.66
C ARG A 19 11.00 -1.28 4.35
N LEU A 20 10.63 -0.80 5.53
CA LEU A 20 11.53 -0.06 6.41
C LEU A 20 11.85 -0.94 7.60
N ASP A 21 13.06 -0.79 8.13
CA ASP A 21 13.38 -1.35 9.43
C ASP A 21 12.45 -0.76 10.49
N HIS A 22 12.15 -1.54 11.52
CA HIS A 22 11.20 -1.15 12.55
C HIS A 22 11.60 0.17 13.23
N GLU A 23 12.88 0.30 13.60
CA GLU A 23 13.43 1.50 14.24
C GLU A 23 13.31 2.76 13.36
N ASN A 24 13.54 2.60 12.05
CA ASN A 24 13.41 3.68 11.08
C ASN A 24 11.95 4.12 10.93
N ASN A 25 11.00 3.18 11.00
CA ASN A 25 9.57 3.48 10.95
C ASN A 25 9.12 4.24 12.22
N GLU A 26 9.50 3.76 13.41
CA GLU A 26 9.18 4.44 14.67
C GLU A 26 9.74 5.87 14.69
N THR A 27 11.00 6.03 14.27
CA THR A 27 11.65 7.35 14.18
C THR A 27 10.94 8.28 13.19
N LEU A 28 10.57 7.76 12.02
CA LEU A 28 9.81 8.51 11.02
C LEU A 28 8.45 8.98 11.60
N TYR A 29 7.75 8.10 12.32
CA TYR A 29 6.48 8.42 12.97
C TYR A 29 6.63 9.49 14.05
N ALA A 30 7.60 9.32 14.95
CA ALA A 30 7.87 10.30 16.00
C ALA A 30 8.23 11.67 15.43
N TYR A 31 9.05 11.70 14.38
CA TYR A 31 9.46 12.95 13.74
C TYR A 31 8.33 13.64 12.97
N ALA A 32 7.47 12.86 12.31
CA ALA A 32 6.25 13.36 11.68
C ALA A 32 5.32 14.02 12.70
N GLN A 33 5.12 13.37 13.85
CA GLN A 33 4.32 13.92 14.93
C GLN A 33 4.93 15.20 15.52
N PHE A 34 6.25 15.23 15.71
CA PHE A 34 6.97 16.42 16.20
C PHE A 34 6.81 17.62 15.27
N LEU A 35 6.81 17.40 13.95
CA LEU A 35 6.62 18.46 12.95
C LEU A 35 5.14 18.78 12.69
N GLY A 36 4.20 17.95 13.15
CA GLY A 36 2.77 18.07 12.84
C GLY A 36 2.45 17.79 11.37
N GLU A 37 3.29 16.99 10.70
CA GLU A 37 3.20 16.71 9.27
C GLU A 37 3.01 15.21 9.01
N SER A 38 2.60 14.86 7.79
CA SER A 38 2.45 13.45 7.42
C SER A 38 3.80 12.72 7.31
N THR A 39 3.83 11.43 7.66
CA THR A 39 5.00 10.56 7.44
C THR A 39 5.42 10.52 5.98
N GLU A 40 4.47 10.56 5.05
CA GLU A 40 4.75 10.70 3.61
C GLU A 40 5.52 11.98 3.29
N TYR A 41 5.10 13.11 3.85
CA TYR A 41 5.76 14.39 3.62
C TYR A 41 7.18 14.38 4.18
N VAL A 42 7.33 13.93 5.42
CA VAL A 42 8.64 13.82 6.08
C VAL A 42 9.57 12.91 5.29
N LEU A 43 9.10 11.73 4.88
CA LEU A 43 9.91 10.78 4.11
C LEU A 43 10.40 11.39 2.80
N ASN A 44 9.53 12.07 2.05
CA ASN A 44 9.93 12.76 0.82
C ASN A 44 11.00 13.83 1.08
N GLN A 45 10.87 14.59 2.16
CA GLN A 45 11.84 15.63 2.51
C GLN A 45 13.18 15.07 2.99
N VAL A 46 13.17 13.96 3.73
CA VAL A 46 14.40 13.23 4.09
C VAL A 46 15.10 12.75 2.83
N ILE A 47 14.39 12.17 1.88
CA ILE A 47 14.96 11.74 0.59
C ILE A 47 15.54 12.95 -0.17
N ASP A 48 14.75 14.01 -0.36
CA ASP A 48 15.20 15.21 -1.07
C ASP A 48 16.47 15.81 -0.43
N THR A 49 16.49 15.93 0.90
CA THR A 49 17.59 16.58 1.62
C THR A 49 18.85 15.72 1.71
N VAL A 50 18.72 14.41 1.92
CA VAL A 50 19.87 13.50 2.01
C VAL A 50 20.49 13.30 0.64
N LEU A 51 19.68 13.02 -0.40
CA LEU A 51 20.20 12.80 -1.74
C LEU A 51 20.77 14.07 -2.39
N ALA A 52 20.21 15.25 -2.10
CA ALA A 52 20.77 16.51 -2.59
C ALA A 52 22.13 16.86 -1.96
N ARG A 53 22.47 16.27 -0.80
CA ARG A 53 23.74 16.51 -0.11
C ARG A 53 24.86 15.59 -0.58
N ASP A 54 24.53 14.46 -1.21
CA ASP A 54 25.50 13.54 -1.77
C ASP A 54 26.06 14.09 -3.09
N LYS A 55 27.26 14.67 -3.01
CA LYS A 55 27.94 15.29 -4.16
C LYS A 55 28.28 14.28 -5.25
N GLU A 56 28.61 13.06 -4.88
CA GLU A 56 28.95 12.01 -5.86
C GLU A 56 27.69 11.58 -6.60
N PHE A 57 26.58 11.37 -5.88
CA PHE A 57 25.29 11.09 -6.49
C PHE A 57 24.80 12.22 -7.41
N VAL A 58 24.93 13.48 -6.98
CA VAL A 58 24.55 14.64 -7.79
C VAL A 58 25.37 14.69 -9.08
N LYS A 59 26.70 14.54 -9.01
CA LYS A 59 27.57 14.49 -10.19
C LYS A 59 27.23 13.30 -11.10
N TRP A 60 26.95 12.14 -10.52
CA TRP A 60 26.53 10.97 -11.27
C TRP A 60 25.19 11.21 -12.01
N ARG A 61 24.23 11.90 -11.37
CA ARG A 61 22.92 12.22 -11.98
C ARG A 61 23.02 13.12 -13.21
N GLU A 62 24.02 14.00 -13.30
CA GLU A 62 24.24 14.86 -14.48
C GLU A 62 24.48 14.04 -15.75
N SER A 63 25.18 12.92 -15.63
CA SER A 63 25.48 12.00 -16.73
C SER A 63 24.43 10.90 -16.93
N HIS A 64 23.55 10.68 -15.93
CA HIS A 64 22.58 9.58 -15.91
C HIS A 64 21.13 10.10 -15.82
N GLN A 65 20.80 11.08 -16.68
CA GLN A 65 19.48 11.71 -16.66
C GLN A 65 18.35 10.71 -16.95
N GLY A 66 18.58 9.72 -17.82
CA GLY A 66 17.60 8.68 -18.17
C GLY A 66 17.32 7.62 -17.10
N SER A 67 18.03 7.64 -15.96
CA SER A 67 17.81 6.71 -14.85
C SER A 67 16.55 7.08 -14.06
N TYR A 68 15.38 6.80 -14.64
CA TYR A 68 14.06 6.96 -14.02
C TYR A 68 13.46 5.61 -13.63
N VAL A 69 12.45 5.64 -12.75
CA VAL A 69 11.70 4.44 -12.36
C VAL A 69 11.17 3.75 -13.63
N PRO A 70 11.52 2.47 -13.88
CA PRO A 70 11.03 1.75 -15.05
C PRO A 70 9.50 1.75 -15.05
N ARG A 71 8.91 2.26 -16.14
CA ARG A 71 7.46 2.19 -16.32
C ARG A 71 7.08 0.72 -16.47
N ALA A 72 6.32 0.19 -15.53
CA ALA A 72 5.82 -1.18 -15.63
C ALA A 72 5.05 -1.32 -16.95
N LYS A 73 5.55 -2.17 -17.86
CA LYS A 73 4.81 -2.54 -19.08
C LYS A 73 3.49 -3.15 -18.63
N GLU A 74 2.37 -2.59 -19.10
CA GLU A 74 1.03 -3.07 -18.79
C GLU A 74 0.97 -4.57 -19.09
N ARG A 75 0.97 -5.41 -18.05
CA ARG A 75 0.76 -6.84 -18.21
C ARG A 75 -0.70 -7.03 -18.63
N PRO A 76 -0.99 -7.74 -19.73
CA PRO A 76 -2.36 -8.00 -20.14
C PRO A 76 -3.10 -8.69 -18.99
N ARG A 77 -4.17 -8.04 -18.55
CA ARG A 77 -4.97 -8.42 -17.39
C ARG A 77 -5.59 -9.78 -17.70
N ARG A 78 -5.11 -10.86 -17.07
CA ARG A 78 -5.72 -12.18 -17.14
C ARG A 78 -7.16 -12.06 -16.63
N THR A 79 -8.12 -12.05 -17.55
CA THR A 79 -9.55 -12.17 -17.29
C THR A 79 -9.76 -13.49 -16.55
N LYS A 80 -9.94 -13.41 -15.24
CA LYS A 80 -10.42 -14.55 -14.46
C LYS A 80 -11.89 -14.74 -14.84
N ALA A 81 -12.13 -15.63 -15.79
CA ALA A 81 -13.44 -16.24 -15.96
C ALA A 81 -13.79 -16.95 -14.65
N SER A 82 -14.68 -16.34 -13.88
CA SER A 82 -15.27 -16.96 -12.69
C SER A 82 -16.44 -17.80 -13.17
N PRO A 83 -16.44 -19.14 -13.05
CA PRO A 83 -17.67 -19.88 -13.24
C PRO A 83 -18.52 -19.62 -12.00
N ARG A 84 -19.57 -18.83 -12.20
CA ARG A 84 -20.70 -18.67 -11.27
C ARG A 84 -21.28 -20.07 -11.01
N ARG A 85 -20.91 -20.70 -9.89
CA ARG A 85 -21.59 -21.92 -9.42
C ARG A 85 -22.92 -21.49 -8.82
N THR A 86 -23.97 -21.79 -9.56
CA THR A 86 -25.36 -21.52 -9.21
C THR A 86 -25.69 -22.18 -7.88
N GLN A 87 -26.16 -21.36 -6.97
CA GLN A 87 -26.85 -21.72 -5.74
C GLN A 87 -28.20 -22.32 -6.15
N THR A 88 -28.47 -23.56 -5.78
CA THR A 88 -29.84 -24.11 -5.74
C THR A 88 -30.15 -24.44 -4.30
N ASP A 89 -31.14 -23.72 -3.80
CA ASP A 89 -31.79 -23.86 -2.51
C ASP A 89 -32.21 -25.31 -2.22
N ALA A 90 -31.90 -25.78 -1.01
CA ALA A 90 -32.66 -26.83 -0.33
C ALA A 90 -33.01 -26.27 1.05
N VAL A 91 -34.19 -25.65 1.10
CA VAL A 91 -34.82 -25.10 2.30
C VAL A 91 -35.10 -26.21 3.30
N ALA A 92 -34.74 -25.93 4.55
CA ALA A 92 -35.02 -26.74 5.71
C ALA A 92 -36.52 -26.82 6.05
N SER A 93 -36.98 -27.98 6.48
CA SER A 93 -38.13 -28.23 7.36
C SER A 93 -37.96 -29.68 7.81
N GLY A 94 -37.75 -30.04 9.08
CA GLY A 94 -38.38 -29.56 10.30
C GLY A 94 -38.95 -30.83 10.96
N GLU A 95 -38.40 -31.20 12.12
CA GLU A 95 -38.74 -32.40 12.92
C GLU A 95 -40.25 -32.61 13.16
N SER A 96 -40.70 -33.87 13.20
CA SER A 96 -41.68 -34.33 14.20
C SER A 96 -41.68 -35.85 14.37
N VAL A 97 -41.52 -36.28 15.62
CA VAL A 97 -41.55 -37.66 16.13
C VAL A 97 -42.95 -38.01 16.69
N HIS A 98 -43.26 -39.31 16.70
CA HIS A 98 -44.36 -40.05 17.39
C HIS A 98 -45.61 -40.42 16.57
N SER A 99 -45.81 -41.73 16.33
CA SER A 99 -46.71 -42.54 17.18
C SER A 99 -46.79 -44.00 16.77
N VAL A 100 -47.13 -44.80 17.75
CA VAL A 100 -47.14 -46.27 17.84
C VAL A 100 -48.42 -46.87 17.22
N SER A 101 -48.33 -48.14 16.80
CA SER A 101 -49.31 -49.22 17.00
C SER A 101 -50.13 -49.79 15.81
N ALA A 102 -50.00 -51.12 15.69
CA ALA A 102 -51.03 -52.15 15.40
C ALA A 102 -51.36 -52.64 13.96
N MET A 103 -50.97 -53.92 13.74
CA MET A 103 -51.73 -55.08 13.18
C MET A 103 -52.08 -55.13 11.67
N PRO A 104 -52.42 -56.32 11.09
CA PRO A 104 -52.65 -57.65 11.68
C PRO A 104 -51.69 -58.77 11.25
#